data_AF-A0A2D5E9S4-F1
#
_entry.id   AF-A0A2D5E9S4-F1
#
_cell.length_a   1.000
_cell.length_b   1.000
_cell.length_c   1.000
_cell.angle_alpha   90.00
_cell.angle_beta   90.00
_cell.angle_gamma   90.00
#
_symmetry.space_group_name_H-M   'P 1'
#
loop_
_entity.id
_entity.type
_entity.pdbx_description
1 polymer ?
#
loop_
_entity_poly.entity_id
_entity_poly.type
_entity_poly.pdbx_seq_one_letter_code
_entity_poly.pdbx_strand_id
1 'polypeptide(L)'
;MASYAVEIHQEDLERSELLPIGTRAELRAAFLDFNTAAETNAPEETELYGPGIKVSLPPYTDPVTQFELSEDDQDISKAVLLRIARAFNWDLIDLGSGRRLHMYRPPATEAES
;
A
#
# COMPACT_ATOMS: atom_id res chain seq x y z
N MET A 1 15.16 -8.15 -3.24
CA MET A 1 13.97 -7.27 -3.22
C MET A 1 12.88 -8.04 -2.49
N ALA A 2 12.25 -7.42 -1.50
CA ALA A 2 11.07 -7.98 -0.86
C ALA A 2 9.84 -7.49 -1.62
N SER A 3 8.85 -8.37 -1.82
CA SER A 3 7.57 -8.04 -2.45
C SER A 3 6.43 -8.48 -1.55
N TYR A 4 5.41 -7.64 -1.50
CA TYR A 4 4.25 -7.81 -0.65
C TYR A 4 2.98 -7.69 -1.49
N ALA A 5 2.03 -8.59 -1.29
CA ALA A 5 0.64 -8.30 -1.63
C ALA A 5 0.05 -7.42 -0.52
N VAL A 6 -0.59 -6.33 -0.90
CA VAL A 6 -1.22 -5.39 0.02
C VAL A 6 -2.73 -5.57 -0.03
N GLU A 7 -3.33 -5.75 1.13
CA GLU A 7 -4.78 -5.90 1.33
C GLU A 7 -5.24 -4.94 2.42
N ILE A 8 -6.52 -4.58 2.46
CA ILE A 8 -7.06 -3.89 3.63
C ILE A 8 -7.04 -4.83 4.84
N HIS A 9 -6.69 -4.31 6.01
CA HIS A 9 -6.69 -5.13 7.21
C HIS A 9 -8.10 -5.66 7.52
N GLN A 10 -8.17 -6.93 7.92
CA GLN A 10 -9.40 -7.60 8.32
C GLN A 10 -9.19 -8.28 9.66
N GLU A 11 -10.12 -8.06 10.60
CA GLU A 11 -10.11 -8.73 11.92
C GLU A 11 -10.46 -10.22 11.79
N ASP A 12 -11.33 -10.57 10.83
CA ASP A 12 -11.70 -11.95 10.50
C ASP A 12 -10.89 -12.47 9.32
N LEU A 13 -9.83 -13.22 9.62
CA LEU A 13 -8.93 -13.81 8.64
C LEU A 13 -9.54 -15.02 7.90
N GLU A 14 -10.70 -15.54 8.34
CA GLU A 14 -11.37 -16.66 7.66
C GLU A 14 -12.32 -16.18 6.53
N ARG A 15 -12.52 -14.86 6.40
CA ARG A 15 -13.24 -14.31 5.25
C ARG A 15 -12.47 -14.56 3.95
N SER A 16 -13.13 -15.26 3.03
CA SER A 16 -12.59 -15.52 1.69
C SER A 16 -12.64 -14.31 0.74
N GLU A 17 -13.34 -13.23 1.09
CA GLU A 17 -13.57 -12.10 0.20
C GLU A 17 -12.63 -10.92 0.52
N LEU A 18 -11.86 -10.51 -0.50
CA LEU A 18 -11.06 -9.30 -0.43
C LEU A 18 -11.97 -8.07 -0.43
N LEU A 19 -11.73 -7.18 0.52
CA LEU A 19 -12.45 -5.92 0.62
C LEU A 19 -11.79 -4.87 -0.29
N PRO A 20 -12.57 -3.94 -0.86
CA PRO A 20 -12.02 -2.86 -1.66
C PRO A 20 -11.13 -1.96 -0.80
N ILE A 21 -9.89 -1.74 -1.25
CA ILE A 21 -8.94 -0.81 -0.64
C ILE A 21 -9.32 0.63 -1.00
N GLY A 22 -9.75 0.83 -2.25
CA GLY A 22 -10.17 2.12 -2.79
C GLY A 22 -10.19 2.11 -4.30
N THR A 23 -10.65 3.20 -4.89
CA THR A 23 -10.55 3.40 -6.34
C THR A 23 -9.11 3.63 -6.76
N ARG A 24 -8.80 3.39 -8.04
CA ARG A 24 -7.47 3.70 -8.59
C ARG A 24 -7.07 5.17 -8.39
N ALA A 25 -8.03 6.09 -8.57
CA ALA A 25 -7.81 7.52 -8.39
C ALA A 25 -7.47 7.88 -6.94
N GLU A 26 -8.18 7.29 -5.96
CA GLU A 26 -7.91 7.48 -4.53
C GLU A 26 -6.54 6.93 -4.14
N LEU A 27 -6.19 5.73 -4.59
CA LEU A 27 -4.86 5.14 -4.32
C LEU A 27 -3.74 5.98 -4.93
N ARG A 28 -3.90 6.44 -6.18
CA ARG A 28 -2.93 7.33 -6.82
C ARG A 28 -2.76 8.63 -6.02
N ALA A 29 -3.86 9.28 -5.62
CA ALA A 29 -3.81 10.49 -4.81
C ALA A 29 -3.12 10.26 -3.46
N ALA A 30 -3.38 9.12 -2.82
CA ALA A 30 -2.74 8.70 -1.58
C ALA A 30 -1.22 8.49 -1.72
N PHE A 31 -0.79 7.90 -2.84
CA PHE A 31 0.63 7.63 -3.09
C PHE A 31 1.40 8.81 -3.67
N LEU A 32 0.72 9.82 -4.23
CA LEU A 32 1.34 11.02 -4.79
C LEU A 32 2.25 11.75 -3.78
N ASP A 33 1.86 11.81 -2.50
CA ASP A 33 2.66 12.39 -1.42
C ASP A 33 3.98 11.62 -1.15
N PHE A 34 4.06 10.38 -1.63
CA PHE A 34 5.22 9.50 -1.51
C PHE A 34 5.95 9.30 -2.82
N ASN A 35 5.38 9.73 -3.94
CA ASN A 35 5.85 9.40 -5.27
C ASN A 35 6.98 10.36 -5.68
N THR A 36 8.20 9.85 -5.77
CA THR A 36 9.38 10.63 -6.15
C THR A 36 9.79 10.45 -7.61
N ALA A 37 9.19 9.49 -8.33
CA ALA A 37 9.54 9.21 -9.71
C ALA A 37 8.33 8.74 -10.53
N ALA A 38 7.23 9.51 -10.51
CA ALA A 38 6.17 9.31 -11.50
C ALA A 38 6.78 9.49 -12.90
N GLU A 39 6.75 8.45 -13.74
CA GLU A 39 7.21 8.57 -15.12
C GLU A 39 6.21 9.42 -15.91
N THR A 40 4.94 9.38 -15.52
CA THR A 40 3.87 10.21 -16.08
C THR A 40 2.87 10.71 -15.01
N ASN A 41 2.12 11.77 -15.31
CA ASN A 41 0.98 12.17 -14.47
C ASN A 41 -0.33 11.49 -14.89
N ALA A 42 -0.25 10.42 -15.70
CA ALA A 42 -1.40 9.86 -16.39
C ALA A 42 -2.15 8.82 -15.54
N PRO A 43 -3.49 8.88 -15.41
CA PRO A 43 -4.28 7.96 -14.57
C PRO A 43 -4.11 6.46 -14.87
N GLU A 44 -3.76 6.15 -16.13
CA GLU A 44 -3.49 4.81 -16.64
C GLU A 44 -2.17 4.21 -16.15
N GLU A 45 -1.29 5.01 -15.54
CA GLU A 45 -0.05 4.53 -14.97
C GLU A 45 -0.34 3.49 -13.87
N THR A 46 0.22 2.30 -14.06
CA THR A 46 0.07 1.18 -13.13
C THR A 46 1.17 1.13 -12.09
N GLU A 47 2.24 1.90 -12.27
CA GLU A 47 3.42 1.87 -11.42
C GLU A 47 3.62 3.21 -10.72
N LEU A 48 3.68 3.21 -9.40
CA LEU A 48 3.95 4.39 -8.59
C LEU A 48 5.26 4.18 -7.82
N TYR A 49 6.11 5.19 -7.78
CA TYR A 49 7.50 5.05 -7.32
C TYR A 49 7.76 5.93 -6.10
N GLY A 50 7.88 5.33 -4.92
CA GLY A 50 8.37 6.03 -3.75
C GLY A 50 9.87 5.83 -3.55
N PRO A 51 10.52 6.61 -2.67
CA PRO A 51 11.91 6.37 -2.29
C PRO A 51 12.05 4.95 -1.71
N GLY A 52 12.80 4.08 -2.38
CA GLY A 52 13.01 2.72 -1.92
C GLY A 52 11.82 1.76 -2.15
N ILE A 53 10.73 2.19 -2.81
CA ILE A 53 9.55 1.35 -3.05
C ILE A 53 8.97 1.52 -4.45
N LYS A 54 8.37 0.44 -4.96
CA LYS A 54 7.54 0.43 -6.16
C LYS A 54 6.18 -0.19 -5.86
N VAL A 55 5.11 0.49 -6.26
CA VAL A 55 3.72 0.03 -6.12
C VAL A 55 3.17 -0.27 -7.50
N SER A 56 2.64 -1.48 -7.69
CA SER A 56 2.05 -1.94 -8.96
C SER A 56 0.54 -2.16 -8.77
N LEU A 57 -0.26 -1.24 -9.32
CA LEU A 57 -1.73 -1.31 -9.33
C LEU A 57 -2.25 -2.19 -10.49
N PRO A 58 -3.26 -3.05 -10.28
CA PRO A 58 -3.85 -3.85 -11.35
C PRO A 58 -4.45 -2.98 -12.48
N PRO A 59 -4.16 -3.27 -13.76
CA PRO A 59 -4.49 -2.38 -14.89
C PRO A 59 -5.99 -2.20 -15.18
N TYR A 60 -6.86 -3.11 -14.72
CA TYR A 60 -8.29 -3.13 -15.08
C TYR A 60 -9.23 -3.42 -13.89
N THR A 61 -8.74 -3.28 -12.66
CA THR A 61 -9.53 -3.57 -11.45
C THR A 61 -9.81 -2.26 -10.71
N ASP A 62 -11.08 -1.90 -10.62
CA ASP A 62 -11.56 -0.72 -9.90
C ASP A 62 -12.96 -1.01 -9.32
N PRO A 63 -13.16 -1.00 -7.99
CA PRO A 63 -12.19 -0.68 -6.95
C PRO A 63 -11.07 -1.73 -6.85
N VAL A 64 -9.87 -1.28 -6.48
CA VAL A 64 -8.72 -2.16 -6.24
C VAL A 64 -8.94 -2.89 -4.91
N THR A 65 -8.82 -4.21 -4.93
CA THR A 65 -8.94 -5.07 -3.73
C THR A 65 -7.58 -5.57 -3.23
N GLN A 66 -6.58 -5.60 -4.11
CA GLN A 66 -5.21 -6.00 -3.80
C GLN A 66 -4.25 -5.35 -4.80
N PHE A 67 -3.03 -5.03 -4.39
CA PHE A 67 -1.95 -4.58 -5.27
C PHE A 67 -0.58 -5.06 -4.76
N GLU A 68 0.46 -4.97 -5.59
CA GLU A 68 1.83 -5.34 -5.20
C GLU A 68 2.61 -4.11 -4.73
N LEU A 69 3.34 -4.26 -3.62
CA LEU A 69 4.39 -3.33 -3.19
C LEU A 69 5.71 -4.08 -3.14
N SER A 70 6.74 -3.53 -3.77
CA SER A 70 8.11 -4.08 -3.72
C SER A 70 9.10 -3.04 -3.19
N GLU A 71 10.14 -3.51 -2.50
CA GLU A 71 11.26 -2.71 -2.03
C GLU A 71 12.43 -2.85 -3.01
N ASP A 72 12.84 -1.74 -3.65
CA ASP A 72 13.99 -1.69 -4.54
C ASP A 72 15.29 -1.30 -3.78
N ASP A 73 15.16 -0.51 -2.70
CA ASP A 73 16.24 -0.16 -1.75
C ASP A 73 15.74 -0.24 -0.29
N GLN A 74 16.26 -1.23 0.46
CA GLN A 74 15.83 -1.52 1.84
C GLN A 74 16.29 -0.49 2.89
N ASP A 75 17.32 0.30 2.60
CA ASP A 75 17.80 1.30 3.55
C ASP A 75 16.91 2.55 3.52
N ILE A 76 16.24 2.80 2.39
CA ILE A 76 15.34 3.93 2.18
C ILE A 76 13.86 3.54 2.39
N SER A 77 13.46 2.34 1.94
CA SER A 77 12.07 1.86 1.94
C SER A 77 11.40 1.94 3.31
N LYS A 78 12.14 1.65 4.39
CA LYS A 78 11.60 1.53 5.76
C LYS A 78 10.90 2.79 6.22
N ALA A 79 11.47 3.97 5.96
CA ALA A 79 10.86 5.24 6.36
C ALA A 79 9.55 5.51 5.61
N VAL A 80 9.50 5.14 4.34
CA VAL A 80 8.31 5.30 3.48
C VAL A 80 7.22 4.30 3.89
N LEU A 81 7.58 3.03 4.09
CA LEU A 81 6.68 2.00 4.60
C LEU A 81 6.07 2.38 5.95
N LEU A 82 6.87 2.92 6.88
CA LEU A 82 6.36 3.41 8.16
C LEU A 82 5.38 4.58 8.00
N ARG A 83 5.59 5.45 7.01
CA ARG A 83 4.67 6.56 6.74
C ARG A 83 3.37 6.08 6.09
N ILE A 84 3.45 5.15 5.15
CA ILE A 84 2.30 4.45 4.57
C ILE A 84 1.50 3.75 5.68
N ALA A 85 2.16 3.03 6.57
CA ALA A 85 1.54 2.34 7.69
C ALA A 85 0.77 3.26 8.65
N ARG A 86 1.18 4.53 8.75
CA ARG A 86 0.46 5.53 9.57
C ARG A 86 -0.73 6.14 8.84
N ALA A 87 -0.70 6.17 7.51
CA ALA A 87 -1.76 6.72 6.70
C ALA A 87 -2.90 5.70 6.49
N PHE A 88 -2.57 4.42 6.35
CA PHE A 88 -3.50 3.38 5.94
C PHE A 88 -3.58 2.21 6.94
N ASN A 89 -4.70 1.49 6.89
CA ASN A 89 -4.95 0.30 7.72
C ASN A 89 -4.89 -0.95 6.84
N TRP A 90 -3.67 -1.41 6.52
CA TRP A 90 -3.42 -2.47 5.55
C TRP A 90 -2.65 -3.64 6.17
N ASP A 91 -2.76 -4.79 5.53
CA ASP A 91 -1.92 -5.95 5.77
C ASP A 91 -0.95 -6.13 4.58
N LEU A 92 0.33 -6.35 4.89
CA LEU A 92 1.37 -6.72 3.93
C LEU A 92 1.61 -8.23 4.01
N ILE A 93 1.41 -8.94 2.91
CA ILE A 93 1.67 -10.37 2.81
C ILE A 93 2.96 -10.55 2.03
N ASP A 94 4.04 -10.92 2.71
CA ASP A 94 5.32 -11.23 2.08
C ASP A 94 5.15 -12.40 1.11
N LEU A 95 5.34 -12.14 -0.18
CA LEU A 95 5.14 -13.14 -1.23
C LEU A 95 6.19 -14.25 -1.23
N GLY A 96 7.34 -14.04 -0.60
CA GLY A 96 8.40 -15.03 -0.47
C GLY A 96 8.20 -15.98 0.72
N SER A 97 7.67 -15.48 1.82
CA SER A 97 7.49 -16.26 3.07
C SER A 97 6.05 -16.61 3.42
N GLY A 98 5.07 -15.94 2.81
CA GLY A 98 3.65 -16.00 3.19
C GLY A 98 3.33 -15.29 4.50
N ARG A 99 4.32 -14.67 5.16
CA ARG A 99 4.12 -13.99 6.44
C ARG A 99 3.30 -12.71 6.25
N ARG A 100 2.25 -12.55 7.06
CA ARG A 100 1.45 -11.34 7.12
C ARG A 100 1.99 -10.38 8.17
N LEU A 101 2.13 -9.10 7.80
CA LEU A 101 2.49 -7.99 8.65
C LEU A 101 1.34 -6.98 8.65
N HIS A 102 0.72 -6.78 9.81
CA HIS A 102 -0.29 -5.76 9.96
C HIS A 102 0.37 -4.38 10.12
N MET A 103 -0.02 -3.42 9.28
CA MET A 103 0.39 -2.03 9.43
C MET A 103 -0.55 -1.32 10.39
N TYR A 104 -0.10 -1.21 11.63
CA TYR A 104 -0.87 -0.56 12.69
C TYR A 104 -0.87 0.95 12.51
N ARG A 105 -2.05 1.48 12.18
CA ARG A 105 -2.36 2.89 12.39
C ARG A 105 -2.78 3.07 13.86
N PRO A 106 -2.01 3.80 14.69
CA PRO A 106 -2.47 4.12 16.02
C PRO A 106 -3.82 4.83 15.93
N PRO A 107 -4.80 4.49 16.80
CA PRO A 107 -6.05 5.21 16.86
C PRO A 107 -5.72 6.69 17.05
N ALA A 108 -6.47 7.57 16.39
CA ALA A 108 -6.36 8.99 16.66
C ALA A 108 -6.55 9.14 18.17
N THR A 109 -5.48 9.47 18.90
CA THR A 109 -5.64 9.98 20.25
C THR A 109 -6.63 11.12 20.13
N GLU A 110 -7.70 11.08 20.92
CA GLU A 110 -8.59 12.20 21.18
C GLU A 110 -7.73 13.33 21.80
N ALA A 111 -6.90 13.95 20.98
CA ALA A 111 -6.05 15.06 21.36
C ALA A 111 -6.87 16.33 21.11
N GLU A 112 -7.60 16.65 22.18
CA GLU A 112 -7.95 17.99 22.62
C GLU A 112 -9.08 18.68 21.84
N SER A 113 -10.27 18.55 22.43
CA SER A 113 -11.35 19.54 22.37
C SER A 113 -10.88 20.88 22.96
#